data_AF-A0A081QLV5-F1
#
_entry.id   AF-A0A081QLV5-F1
#
_cell.length_a   1.000
_cell.length_b   1.000
_cell.length_c   1.000
_cell.angle_alpha   90.00
_cell.angle_beta   90.00
_cell.angle_gamma   90.00
#
_symmetry.space_group_name_H-M   'P 1'
#
loop_
_entity.id
_entity.type
_entity.pdbx_description
1 polymer ?
#
loop_
_entity_poly.entity_id
_entity_poly.type
_entity_poly.pdbx_seq_one_letter_code
_entity_poly.pdbx_strand_id
1 'polypeptide(L)'
;MLADSDALVDADSEADVLADSDALVDADSEADVLADSDALVDADSEALVDADSDALVLADSEALVDADSDALVDADSEADVLADSDALVDADSDALVDADWLALVDADSEADVLADSDALVDADSDALVDADSEADVLADSDALVDADSDADVLADSEALVDADSEADVLADSEADVLADSDALVDADWLADVLAD
;
A
#
# COMPACT_ATOMS: atom_id res chain seq x y z
N MET A 1 -16.95 -10.13 -22.06
CA MET A 1 -17.04 -8.87 -22.83
C MET A 1 -18.48 -8.39 -23.08
N LEU A 2 -18.92 -7.44 -22.24
CA LEU A 2 -20.06 -6.53 -22.48
C LEU A 2 -19.54 -5.10 -22.27
N ALA A 3 -19.74 -4.22 -23.26
CA ALA A 3 -19.37 -2.80 -23.18
C ALA A 3 -20.58 -1.92 -23.52
N ASP A 4 -20.91 -0.95 -22.67
CA ASP A 4 -21.98 0.06 -22.87
C ASP A 4 -21.40 1.49 -22.71
N SER A 5 -22.18 2.53 -23.05
CA SER A 5 -21.81 3.96 -22.90
C SER A 5 -20.34 4.36 -23.22
N ASP A 6 -19.97 4.41 -24.51
CA ASP A 6 -18.66 4.90 -25.02
C ASP A 6 -17.39 4.19 -24.46
N ALA A 7 -17.53 3.14 -23.64
CA ALA A 7 -16.44 2.30 -23.17
C ALA A 7 -15.68 1.57 -24.31
N LEU A 8 -14.36 1.46 -24.18
CA LEU A 8 -13.50 0.69 -25.10
C LEU A 8 -12.88 -0.50 -24.38
N VAL A 9 -13.11 -1.71 -24.89
CA VAL A 9 -12.55 -2.95 -24.36
C VAL A 9 -11.72 -3.65 -25.43
N ASP A 10 -10.45 -3.91 -25.15
CA ASP A 10 -9.62 -4.92 -25.80
C ASP A 10 -9.55 -6.13 -24.85
N ALA A 11 -10.03 -7.30 -25.28
CA ALA A 11 -10.10 -8.48 -24.42
C ALA A 11 -9.77 -9.75 -25.21
N ASP A 12 -8.72 -10.46 -24.80
CA ASP A 12 -8.20 -11.66 -25.45
C ASP A 12 -8.07 -12.84 -24.45
N SER A 13 -7.63 -14.01 -24.93
CA SER A 13 -7.27 -15.20 -24.10
C SER A 13 -8.21 -15.59 -22.95
N GLU A 14 -9.51 -15.69 -23.23
CA GLU A 14 -10.55 -16.11 -22.25
C GLU A 14 -10.83 -15.08 -21.14
N ALA A 15 -10.33 -13.85 -21.26
CA ALA A 15 -10.67 -12.75 -20.37
C ALA A 15 -12.19 -12.45 -20.37
N ASP A 16 -12.76 -12.22 -19.17
CA ASP A 16 -14.11 -11.68 -19.01
C ASP A 16 -14.04 -10.20 -18.62
N VAL A 17 -14.85 -9.38 -19.27
CA VAL A 17 -14.79 -7.92 -19.11
C VAL A 17 -16.19 -7.34 -19.17
N LEU A 18 -16.55 -6.54 -18.16
CA LEU A 18 -17.73 -5.68 -18.10
C LEU A 18 -17.28 -4.22 -17.94
N ALA A 19 -17.46 -3.39 -18.98
CA ALA A 19 -17.08 -1.98 -18.96
C ALA A 19 -18.26 -1.04 -19.31
N ASP A 20 -18.43 0.05 -18.58
CA ASP A 20 -19.45 1.10 -18.83
C ASP A 20 -18.88 2.51 -18.61
N SER A 21 -19.68 3.55 -18.87
CA SER A 21 -19.38 4.97 -18.62
C SER A 21 -17.98 5.43 -19.00
N ASP A 22 -17.64 5.38 -20.29
CA ASP A 22 -16.35 5.85 -20.83
C ASP A 22 -15.10 5.07 -20.33
N ALA A 23 -15.27 3.95 -19.61
CA ALA A 23 -14.15 3.11 -19.15
C ALA A 23 -13.32 2.52 -20.31
N LEU A 24 -12.00 2.42 -20.13
CA LEU A 24 -11.08 1.78 -21.08
C LEU A 24 -10.43 0.55 -20.44
N VAL A 25 -10.65 -0.64 -21.00
CA VAL A 25 -10.10 -1.90 -20.47
C VAL A 25 -9.25 -2.60 -21.52
N ASP A 26 -8.03 -2.98 -21.17
CA ASP A 26 -7.20 -3.99 -21.85
C ASP A 26 -7.13 -5.22 -20.93
N ALA A 27 -7.55 -6.41 -21.40
CA ALA A 27 -7.57 -7.63 -20.57
C ALA A 27 -7.11 -8.88 -21.35
N ASP A 28 -6.12 -9.61 -20.84
CA ASP A 28 -5.60 -10.84 -21.45
C ASP A 28 -5.49 -11.99 -20.40
N SER A 29 -5.01 -13.15 -20.83
CA SER A 29 -4.71 -14.36 -20.06
C SER A 29 -5.66 -14.66 -18.89
N GLU A 30 -6.93 -14.95 -19.17
CA GLU A 30 -7.93 -15.34 -18.15
C GLU A 30 -8.24 -14.26 -17.09
N ALA A 31 -7.88 -12.99 -17.32
CA ALA A 31 -8.24 -11.88 -16.43
C ALA A 31 -9.77 -11.62 -16.37
N ASP A 32 -10.27 -11.19 -15.20
CA ASP A 32 -11.67 -10.79 -14.97
C ASP A 32 -11.71 -9.31 -14.56
N VAL A 33 -12.31 -8.45 -15.39
CA VAL A 33 -12.32 -6.98 -15.19
C VAL A 33 -13.73 -6.41 -15.13
N LEU A 34 -14.00 -5.65 -14.07
CA LEU A 34 -15.14 -4.73 -13.93
C LEU A 34 -14.61 -3.28 -13.93
N ALA A 35 -15.06 -2.46 -14.89
CA ALA A 35 -14.64 -1.05 -14.97
C ALA A 35 -15.82 -0.10 -15.27
N ASP A 36 -15.98 0.96 -14.48
CA ASP A 36 -17.04 1.98 -14.68
C ASP A 36 -16.48 3.41 -14.44
N SER A 37 -17.30 4.41 -14.70
CA SER A 37 -17.05 5.84 -14.41
C SER A 37 -15.65 6.34 -14.81
N ASP A 38 -15.32 6.32 -16.09
CA ASP A 38 -14.04 6.79 -16.64
C ASP A 38 -12.79 5.99 -16.15
N ALA A 39 -12.98 4.82 -15.49
CA ALA A 39 -11.87 3.97 -15.05
C ALA A 39 -11.04 3.40 -16.22
N LEU A 40 -9.71 3.31 -16.03
CA LEU A 40 -8.80 2.69 -17.00
C LEU A 40 -8.14 1.46 -16.38
N VAL A 41 -8.31 0.29 -16.99
CA VAL A 41 -7.78 -0.99 -16.49
C VAL A 41 -6.91 -1.68 -17.54
N ASP A 42 -5.73 -2.16 -17.15
CA ASP A 42 -4.90 -3.12 -17.88
C ASP A 42 -4.71 -4.35 -16.98
N ALA A 43 -5.27 -5.50 -17.35
CA ALA A 43 -5.25 -6.72 -16.52
C ALA A 43 -4.81 -7.95 -17.31
N ASP A 44 -3.85 -8.72 -16.80
CA ASP A 44 -3.33 -9.92 -17.45
C ASP A 44 -3.08 -11.04 -16.42
N SER A 45 -2.72 -12.23 -16.88
CA SER A 45 -2.26 -13.38 -16.09
C SER A 45 -3.14 -13.73 -14.89
N GLU A 46 -4.42 -14.04 -15.12
CA GLU A 46 -5.40 -14.42 -14.08
C GLU A 46 -5.70 -13.29 -13.06
N ALA A 47 -5.32 -12.04 -13.35
CA ALA A 47 -5.65 -10.89 -12.49
C ALA A 47 -7.16 -10.63 -12.41
N LEU A 48 -7.61 -10.17 -11.23
CA LEU A 48 -9.00 -9.76 -10.99
C LEU A 48 -9.03 -8.28 -10.61
N VAL A 49 -9.74 -7.46 -11.40
CA VAL A 49 -9.80 -5.99 -11.20
C VAL A 49 -11.24 -5.49 -11.11
N ASP A 50 -11.52 -4.71 -10.06
CA ASP A 50 -12.70 -3.83 -9.95
C ASP A 50 -12.21 -2.36 -9.88
N ALA A 51 -12.62 -1.52 -10.83
CA ALA A 51 -12.18 -0.12 -10.93
C ALA A 51 -13.34 0.84 -11.22
N ASP A 52 -13.49 1.89 -10.42
CA ASP A 52 -14.57 2.91 -10.55
C ASP A 52 -14.03 4.34 -10.30
N SER A 53 -14.88 5.34 -10.53
CA SER A 53 -14.65 6.77 -10.29
C SER A 53 -13.26 7.28 -10.67
N ASP A 54 -12.94 7.27 -11.96
CA ASP A 54 -11.66 7.74 -12.51
C ASP A 54 -10.43 6.93 -12.01
N ALA A 55 -10.61 5.74 -11.42
CA ALA A 55 -9.50 4.88 -10.99
C ALA A 55 -8.69 4.33 -12.16
N LEU A 56 -7.37 4.20 -11.95
CA LEU A 56 -6.45 3.59 -12.92
C LEU A 56 -5.80 2.34 -12.31
N VAL A 57 -5.98 1.18 -12.95
CA VAL A 57 -5.47 -0.10 -12.45
C VAL A 57 -4.58 -0.80 -13.48
N LEU A 58 -3.41 -1.23 -13.03
CA LEU A 58 -2.58 -2.25 -13.68
C LEU A 58 -2.54 -3.48 -12.77
N ALA A 59 -2.92 -4.66 -13.28
CA ALA A 59 -2.90 -5.90 -12.49
C ALA A 59 -2.38 -7.10 -13.30
N ASP A 60 -1.37 -7.81 -12.79
CA ASP A 60 -0.78 -9.00 -13.44
C ASP A 60 -0.55 -10.14 -12.42
N SER A 61 -0.22 -11.33 -12.92
CA SER A 61 0.21 -12.51 -12.16
C SER A 61 -0.61 -12.80 -10.91
N GLU A 62 -1.88 -13.17 -11.13
CA GLU A 62 -2.84 -13.50 -10.07
C GLU A 62 -3.12 -12.34 -9.08
N ALA A 63 -2.74 -11.09 -9.42
CA ALA A 63 -3.03 -9.92 -8.59
C ALA A 63 -4.53 -9.60 -8.49
N LEU A 64 -4.90 -9.05 -7.33
CA LEU A 64 -6.26 -8.67 -6.98
C LEU A 64 -6.29 -7.16 -6.70
N VAL A 65 -7.12 -6.42 -7.43
CA VAL A 65 -7.20 -4.97 -7.29
C VAL A 65 -8.65 -4.48 -7.16
N ASP A 66 -8.91 -3.66 -6.14
CA ASP A 66 -10.11 -2.82 -6.00
C ASP A 66 -9.67 -1.35 -5.89
N ALA A 67 -10.02 -0.51 -6.87
CA ALA A 67 -9.60 0.89 -6.93
C ALA A 67 -10.77 1.85 -7.22
N ASP A 68 -10.93 2.89 -6.39
CA ASP A 68 -12.04 3.86 -6.52
C ASP A 68 -11.58 5.31 -6.20
N SER A 69 -12.44 6.28 -6.47
CA SER A 69 -12.27 7.72 -6.18
C SER A 69 -10.89 8.27 -6.53
N ASP A 70 -10.56 8.27 -7.82
CA ASP A 70 -9.28 8.74 -8.36
C ASP A 70 -8.06 7.91 -7.87
N ALA A 71 -8.26 6.71 -7.30
CA ALA A 71 -7.17 5.84 -6.87
C ALA A 71 -6.37 5.24 -8.03
N LEU A 72 -5.07 5.08 -7.82
CA LEU A 72 -4.16 4.47 -8.79
C LEU A 72 -3.50 3.25 -8.18
N VAL A 73 -3.64 2.10 -8.84
CA VAL A 73 -3.12 0.82 -8.37
C VAL A 73 -2.24 0.15 -9.43
N ASP A 74 -1.07 -0.31 -8.99
CA ASP A 74 -0.22 -1.28 -9.69
C ASP A 74 -0.08 -2.52 -8.79
N ALA A 75 -0.49 -3.70 -9.25
CA ALA A 75 -0.45 -4.94 -8.47
C ALA A 75 0.06 -6.12 -9.31
N ASP A 76 1.05 -6.85 -8.81
CA ASP A 76 1.68 -7.97 -9.53
C ASP A 76 1.98 -9.13 -8.56
N SER A 77 2.28 -10.31 -9.10
CA SER A 77 2.88 -11.43 -8.39
C SER A 77 2.15 -11.77 -7.08
N GLU A 78 0.88 -12.09 -7.25
CA GLU A 78 -0.03 -12.46 -6.19
C GLU A 78 -0.31 -11.34 -5.17
N ALA A 79 -0.04 -10.08 -5.51
CA ALA A 79 -0.36 -8.94 -4.66
C ALA A 79 -1.85 -8.63 -4.59
N ASP A 80 -2.27 -8.09 -3.45
CA ASP A 80 -3.65 -7.73 -3.15
C ASP A 80 -3.70 -6.25 -2.75
N VAL A 81 -4.44 -5.46 -3.51
CA VAL A 81 -4.48 -4.01 -3.39
C VAL A 81 -5.90 -3.48 -3.24
N LEU A 82 -6.08 -2.64 -2.22
CA LEU A 82 -7.22 -1.76 -2.06
C LEU A 82 -6.75 -0.30 -2.04
N ALA A 83 -7.29 0.55 -2.92
CA ALA A 83 -6.94 1.97 -2.98
C ALA A 83 -8.17 2.86 -3.19
N ASP A 84 -8.37 3.88 -2.36
CA ASP A 84 -9.50 4.83 -2.44
C ASP A 84 -9.12 6.27 -2.09
N SER A 85 -9.99 7.22 -2.41
CA SER A 85 -9.89 8.64 -2.05
C SER A 85 -8.54 9.26 -2.36
N ASP A 86 -8.18 9.26 -3.64
CA ASP A 86 -6.89 9.71 -4.14
C ASP A 86 -5.70 8.87 -3.62
N ALA A 87 -5.92 7.64 -3.11
CA ALA A 87 -4.86 6.75 -2.67
C ALA A 87 -4.10 6.11 -3.83
N LEU A 88 -2.83 5.86 -3.56
CA LEU A 88 -1.89 5.33 -4.54
C LEU A 88 -1.21 4.09 -3.95
N VAL A 89 -1.32 2.99 -4.68
CA VAL A 89 -0.82 1.69 -4.25
C VAL A 89 0.06 1.04 -5.30
N ASP A 90 1.20 0.53 -4.83
CA ASP A 90 2.05 -0.43 -5.54
C ASP A 90 2.21 -1.68 -4.65
N ALA A 91 1.85 -2.87 -5.15
CA ALA A 91 2.00 -4.10 -4.38
C ALA A 91 2.51 -5.27 -5.24
N ASP A 92 3.49 -6.02 -4.73
CA ASP A 92 4.14 -7.11 -5.48
C ASP A 92 4.54 -8.27 -4.55
N SER A 93 4.80 -9.45 -5.10
CA SER A 93 5.48 -10.55 -4.40
C SER A 93 4.76 -10.94 -3.11
N ASP A 94 3.50 -11.36 -3.28
CA ASP A 94 2.56 -11.69 -2.22
C ASP A 94 2.29 -10.51 -1.25
N ALA A 95 2.58 -9.27 -1.64
CA ALA A 95 2.39 -8.14 -0.76
C ALA A 95 0.98 -7.59 -0.77
N LEU A 96 0.64 -6.99 0.36
CA LEU A 96 -0.71 -6.61 0.69
C LEU A 96 -0.73 -5.14 1.00
N VAL A 97 -1.59 -4.41 0.32
CA VAL A 97 -1.66 -2.97 0.43
C VAL A 97 -3.09 -2.46 0.58
N ASP A 98 -3.31 -1.63 1.59
CA ASP A 98 -4.55 -0.87 1.78
C ASP A 98 -4.23 0.62 1.98
N ALA A 99 -4.76 1.46 1.09
CA ALA A 99 -4.43 2.87 1.01
C ALA A 99 -5.71 3.71 0.88
N ASP A 100 -5.92 4.67 1.77
CA ASP A 100 -7.05 5.61 1.72
C ASP A 100 -6.68 7.08 1.96
N TRP A 101 -7.51 7.99 1.51
CA TRP A 101 -7.45 9.42 1.85
C TRP A 101 -6.05 10.03 1.73
N LEU A 102 -5.60 10.14 0.48
CA LEU A 102 -4.25 10.59 0.15
C LEU A 102 -3.16 9.62 0.66
N ALA A 103 -3.52 8.38 1.00
CA ALA A 103 -2.60 7.31 1.30
C ALA A 103 -1.65 7.02 0.18
N LEU A 104 -0.47 6.60 0.62
CA LEU A 104 0.56 6.15 -0.26
C LEU A 104 1.18 4.88 0.31
N VAL A 105 1.00 3.77 -0.39
CA VAL A 105 1.30 2.47 0.19
C VAL A 105 2.01 1.59 -0.81
N ASP A 106 3.13 1.03 -0.37
CA ASP A 106 4.05 0.27 -1.21
C ASP A 106 4.51 -0.96 -0.43
N ALA A 107 4.00 -2.13 -0.81
CA ALA A 107 4.33 -3.41 -0.18
C ALA A 107 4.97 -4.39 -1.16
N ASP A 108 6.02 -5.09 -0.73
CA ASP A 108 6.71 -6.14 -1.47
C ASP A 108 7.27 -7.25 -0.57
N SER A 109 7.60 -8.42 -1.12
CA SER A 109 8.34 -9.48 -0.41
C SER A 109 7.60 -9.93 0.84
N GLU A 110 6.32 -10.19 0.66
CA GLU A 110 5.39 -10.45 1.75
C GLU A 110 5.25 -9.25 2.72
N ALA A 111 5.63 -8.03 2.32
CA ALA A 111 5.32 -6.82 3.06
C ALA A 111 3.82 -6.61 3.06
N ASP A 112 3.41 -5.89 4.07
CA ASP A 112 2.02 -5.69 4.39
C ASP A 112 1.94 -4.27 4.85
N VAL A 113 1.42 -3.38 4.01
CA VAL A 113 1.62 -1.95 4.12
C VAL A 113 0.29 -1.25 4.05
N LEU A 114 0.11 -0.24 4.91
CA LEU A 114 -1.19 0.34 5.16
C LEU A 114 -1.04 1.83 5.34
N ALA A 115 -1.42 2.71 4.42
CA ALA A 115 -1.22 4.16 4.56
C ALA A 115 -2.42 5.02 4.32
N ASP A 116 -2.22 6.32 4.62
CA ASP A 116 -3.20 7.41 4.62
C ASP A 116 -2.50 8.81 4.75
N SER A 117 -3.19 9.90 5.09
CA SER A 117 -2.72 11.12 5.75
C SER A 117 -3.82 11.50 6.74
N ASP A 118 -3.58 11.38 8.07
CA ASP A 118 -4.08 10.18 8.80
C ASP A 118 -3.25 8.92 8.42
N ALA A 119 -1.99 9.10 7.96
CA ALA A 119 -1.20 8.03 7.36
C ALA A 119 -1.01 6.87 8.26
N LEU A 120 -1.04 5.72 7.68
CA LEU A 120 -0.39 4.61 8.31
C LEU A 120 0.73 4.24 7.34
N VAL A 121 1.63 3.38 7.70
CA VAL A 121 2.27 2.46 6.77
C VAL A 121 2.44 1.28 7.71
N ASP A 122 2.38 0.07 7.19
CA ASP A 122 2.70 -1.12 8.00
C ASP A 122 3.72 -1.90 7.21
N ALA A 123 4.44 -2.81 7.83
CA ALA A 123 5.43 -3.63 7.16
C ALA A 123 6.11 -4.61 8.12
N ASP A 124 6.16 -5.86 7.67
CA ASP A 124 6.75 -6.99 8.37
C ASP A 124 7.98 -7.64 7.68
N SER A 125 8.86 -8.28 8.44
CA SER A 125 9.92 -9.21 7.94
C SER A 125 10.70 -8.74 6.72
N ASP A 126 11.77 -7.96 6.93
CA ASP A 126 12.40 -7.13 5.89
C ASP A 126 11.48 -6.05 5.30
N ALA A 127 10.20 -5.96 5.65
CA ALA A 127 9.39 -4.87 5.15
C ALA A 127 9.57 -3.61 5.95
N LEU A 128 9.14 -2.53 5.33
CA LEU A 128 9.52 -1.20 5.71
C LEU A 128 8.30 -0.32 5.80
N VAL A 129 8.29 0.42 6.90
CA VAL A 129 7.11 1.05 7.41
C VAL A 129 7.39 2.51 7.62
N ASP A 130 6.50 3.38 7.19
CA ASP A 130 6.78 4.80 7.07
C ASP A 130 5.52 5.66 7.11
N ALA A 131 5.14 6.15 8.28
CA ALA A 131 3.94 6.95 8.43
C ALA A 131 4.20 8.31 9.05
N ASP A 132 3.44 9.29 8.58
CA ASP A 132 3.64 10.71 8.88
C ASP A 132 2.32 11.52 8.89
N SER A 133 2.27 12.60 9.68
CA SER A 133 1.11 13.49 9.88
C SER A 133 -0.07 12.83 10.57
N GLU A 134 0.07 12.68 11.91
CA GLU A 134 -0.85 11.91 12.77
C GLU A 134 -0.93 10.45 12.34
N ALA A 135 0.24 9.88 12.17
CA ALA A 135 0.35 8.68 11.41
C ALA A 135 1.22 7.66 12.08
N ASP A 136 0.71 6.46 12.13
CA ASP A 136 1.27 5.46 13.00
C ASP A 136 1.95 4.37 12.18
N VAL A 137 3.11 3.97 12.67
CA VAL A 137 4.07 3.24 11.89
C VAL A 137 4.64 2.13 12.75
N LEU A 138 4.59 0.90 12.25
CA LEU A 138 4.88 -0.29 13.04
C LEU A 138 5.84 -1.26 12.34
N ALA A 139 7.00 -1.53 12.94
CA ALA A 139 8.05 -2.39 12.38
C ALA A 139 8.41 -3.49 13.36
N ASP A 140 8.66 -4.67 12.82
CA ASP A 140 9.24 -5.82 13.51
C ASP A 140 10.18 -6.65 12.61
N SER A 141 11.04 -7.48 13.21
CA SER A 141 11.75 -8.57 12.50
C SER A 141 12.62 -8.11 11.35
N ASP A 142 13.63 -7.28 11.67
CA ASP A 142 14.44 -6.51 10.71
C ASP A 142 13.63 -5.44 9.94
N ALA A 143 12.33 -5.27 10.20
CA ALA A 143 11.61 -4.13 9.64
C ALA A 143 12.13 -2.84 10.22
N LEU A 144 12.03 -1.80 9.42
CA LEU A 144 12.50 -0.49 9.80
C LEU A 144 11.28 0.40 9.75
N VAL A 145 10.99 1.02 10.88
CA VAL A 145 10.03 2.11 10.93
C VAL A 145 10.79 3.42 10.96
N ASP A 146 10.34 4.36 10.15
CA ASP A 146 10.65 5.77 10.31
C ASP A 146 9.36 6.52 10.66
N ALA A 147 9.41 7.45 11.63
CA ALA A 147 8.27 8.36 11.79
C ALA A 147 8.50 9.69 12.50
N ASP A 148 7.57 10.61 12.22
CA ASP A 148 7.69 12.04 12.45
C ASP A 148 6.31 12.73 12.66
N SER A 149 6.29 13.96 13.19
CA SER A 149 5.16 14.89 13.10
C SER A 149 3.85 14.40 13.71
N ASP A 150 3.92 14.13 15.02
CA ASP A 150 2.88 13.42 15.80
C ASP A 150 2.64 11.98 15.30
N ALA A 151 3.60 11.38 14.59
CA ALA A 151 3.58 9.95 14.33
C ALA A 151 4.01 9.14 15.54
N ASP A 152 3.24 8.10 15.83
CA ASP A 152 3.62 7.16 16.87
C ASP A 152 4.30 5.94 16.24
N VAL A 153 5.53 5.68 16.70
CA VAL A 153 6.32 4.53 16.25
C VAL A 153 6.48 3.50 17.33
N LEU A 154 6.27 2.25 16.97
CA LEU A 154 6.65 1.13 17.80
C LEU A 154 7.57 0.18 17.03
N ALA A 155 8.74 -0.12 17.60
CA ALA A 155 9.67 -1.11 17.05
C ALA A 155 10.13 -2.16 18.06
N ASP A 156 10.40 -3.36 17.55
CA ASP A 156 10.83 -4.54 18.31
C ASP A 156 11.69 -5.49 17.46
N SER A 157 12.38 -6.46 18.08
CA SER A 157 13.03 -7.61 17.40
C SER A 157 14.05 -7.26 16.29
N GLU A 158 15.07 -6.47 16.65
CA GLU A 158 16.05 -5.88 15.70
C GLU A 158 15.43 -4.89 14.69
N ALA A 159 14.17 -4.48 14.88
CA ALA A 159 13.66 -3.33 14.16
C ALA A 159 14.43 -2.08 14.57
N LEU A 160 14.78 -1.28 13.57
CA LEU A 160 15.42 0.00 13.81
C LEU A 160 14.36 1.06 13.64
N VAL A 161 14.29 1.93 14.65
CA VAL A 161 13.43 3.10 14.60
C VAL A 161 14.22 4.36 14.68
N ASP A 162 13.98 5.20 13.70
CA ASP A 162 14.42 6.59 13.69
C ASP A 162 13.18 7.46 13.93
N ALA A 163 13.29 8.43 14.84
CA ALA A 163 12.16 9.31 15.12
C ALA A 163 12.55 10.68 15.64
N ASP A 164 11.75 11.67 15.25
CA ASP A 164 12.01 13.10 15.43
C ASP A 164 10.71 13.89 15.70
N SER A 165 10.84 15.17 16.06
CA SER A 165 9.79 16.19 15.86
C SER A 165 8.40 15.84 16.40
N GLU A 166 8.32 15.58 17.71
CA GLU A 166 7.11 15.17 18.46
C GLU A 166 6.62 13.75 18.16
N ALA A 167 7.38 12.92 17.43
CA ALA A 167 7.13 11.49 17.36
C ALA A 167 7.37 10.81 18.71
N ASP A 168 6.44 9.96 19.12
CA ASP A 168 6.58 9.13 20.30
C ASP A 168 7.02 7.72 19.87
N VAL A 169 8.22 7.32 20.33
CA VAL A 169 8.80 6.01 20.04
C VAL A 169 8.86 5.15 21.28
N LEU A 170 8.33 3.93 21.17
CA LEU A 170 8.57 2.88 22.16
C LEU A 170 9.32 1.73 21.52
N ALA A 171 10.48 1.39 22.08
CA ALA A 171 11.30 0.29 21.60
C ALA A 171 11.70 -0.72 22.68
N ASP A 172 11.72 -2.00 22.32
CA ASP A 172 12.01 -3.13 23.21
C ASP A 172 12.97 -4.14 22.51
N SER A 173 13.46 -5.12 23.26
CA SER A 173 14.16 -6.34 22.79
C SER A 173 15.05 -6.22 21.54
N GLU A 174 16.21 -5.56 21.68
CA GLU A 174 17.24 -5.41 20.62
C GLU A 174 16.85 -4.47 19.46
N ALA A 175 15.71 -3.78 19.54
CA ALA A 175 15.45 -2.63 18.67
C ALA A 175 16.40 -1.46 19.01
N ASP A 176 16.99 -0.86 17.99
CA ASP A 176 17.78 0.36 18.17
C ASP A 176 16.93 1.57 17.80
N VAL A 177 16.89 2.54 18.71
CA VAL A 177 16.20 3.81 18.49
C VAL A 177 17.17 4.97 18.43
N LEU A 178 17.13 5.70 17.32
CA LEU A 178 17.80 6.98 17.17
C LEU A 178 16.76 8.08 17.33
N ALA A 179 17.01 9.03 18.23
CA ALA A 179 16.07 10.12 18.47
C ALA A 179 16.77 11.45 18.75
N ASP A 180 16.24 12.50 18.13
CA ASP A 180 16.79 13.86 18.14
C ASP A 180 15.89 14.85 18.92
N SER A 181 16.15 16.16 18.83
CA SER A 181 15.58 17.16 19.76
C SER A 181 14.05 17.38 19.62
N ASP A 182 13.28 16.69 20.47
CA ASP A 182 11.86 16.83 20.88
C ASP A 182 11.01 15.54 20.72
N ALA A 183 11.59 14.42 20.24
CA ALA A 183 10.97 13.08 20.25
C ALA A 183 10.99 12.43 21.65
N LEU A 184 9.96 11.65 22.00
CA LEU A 184 9.94 10.88 23.26
C LEU A 184 10.24 9.41 23.00
N VAL A 185 11.41 8.95 23.46
CA VAL A 185 11.78 7.53 23.42
C VAL A 185 11.66 6.89 24.80
N ASP A 186 10.80 5.88 24.94
CA ASP A 186 10.70 5.03 26.14
C ASP A 186 11.18 3.60 25.79
N ALA A 187 12.38 3.23 26.23
CA ALA A 187 13.06 1.98 25.86
C ALA A 187 13.41 1.07 27.07
N ASP A 188 13.30 -0.26 26.94
CA ASP A 188 13.65 -1.23 28.01
C ASP A 188 15.16 -1.52 28.10
N TRP A 189 15.61 -2.23 29.14
CA TRP A 189 17.03 -2.40 29.49
C TRP A 189 17.92 -3.09 28.43
N LEU A 190 17.36 -3.58 27.32
CA LEU A 190 18.04 -4.26 26.20
C LEU A 190 18.07 -3.47 24.88
N ALA A 191 17.31 -2.39 24.75
CA ALA A 191 17.32 -1.52 23.56
C ALA A 191 18.43 -0.46 23.65
N ASP A 192 19.10 -0.15 22.54
CA ASP A 192 20.10 0.93 22.47
C ASP A 192 19.41 2.22 22.02
N VAL A 193 19.62 3.29 22.78
CA VAL A 193 19.07 4.63 22.48
C VAL A 193 20.22 5.62 22.39
N LEU A 194 20.41 6.23 21.22
CA LEU A 194 21.43 7.25 20.97
C LEU A 194 20.77 8.60 20.68
N ALA A 195 21.11 9.60 21.50
CA ALA A 195 20.63 10.98 21.37
C ALA A 195 21.83 11.96 21.34
N ASP A 196 21.80 13.00 20.48
CA ASP A 196 22.87 14.02 20.30
C ASP A 196 22.69 15.29 21.18
#